data_AF-A0A6P2D7L7-F1
#
_entry.id   AF-A0A6P2D7L7-F1
#
_cell.length_a   1.000
_cell.length_b   1.000
_cell.length_c   1.000
_cell.angle_alpha   90.00
_cell.angle_beta   90.00
_cell.angle_gamma   90.00
#
_symmetry.space_group_name_H-M   'P 1'
#
loop_
_entity.id
_entity.type
_entity.pdbx_description
1 polymer ?
#
loop_
_entity_poly.entity_id
_entity_poly.type
_entity_poly.pdbx_seq_one_letter_code
_entity_poly.pdbx_strand_id
1 'polypeptide(L)'
;MAFITRYRGHLREYSEEVDESMLFQEVTLDEYLALQYPTFREANHPEQARIERAEIQAATMQGDRLWLWRRIDESNRTDGSASEWGGLAVTRGGKIIRAWLVWMEH
;
A
#
# COMPACT_ATOMS: atom_id res chain seq x y z
N MET A 1 -10.87 4.74 -19.46
CA MET A 1 -10.64 3.43 -18.82
C MET A 1 -9.36 3.62 -18.06
N ALA A 2 -9.48 3.89 -16.76
CA ALA A 2 -8.34 4.22 -15.93
C ALA A 2 -7.43 3.00 -15.77
N PHE A 3 -6.12 3.21 -15.87
CA PHE A 3 -5.13 2.15 -15.76
C PHE A 3 -4.63 2.07 -14.33
N ILE A 4 -5.06 1.06 -13.58
CA ILE A 4 -4.50 0.78 -12.25
C ILE A 4 -3.14 0.11 -12.41
N THR A 5 -2.08 0.87 -12.16
CA THR A 5 -0.72 0.38 -12.03
C THR A 5 -0.53 -0.16 -10.62
N ARG A 6 -0.33 -1.47 -10.47
CA ARG A 6 0.09 -2.08 -9.20
C ARG A 6 1.61 -2.25 -9.20
N TYR A 7 2.28 -1.66 -8.23
CA TYR A 7 3.69 -1.89 -7.96
C TYR A 7 3.82 -3.20 -7.18
N ARG A 8 4.17 -4.27 -7.89
CA ARG A 8 4.46 -5.57 -7.28
C ARG A 8 5.95 -5.74 -7.12
N GLY A 9 6.35 -6.29 -6.00
CA GLY A 9 7.72 -6.66 -5.74
C GLY A 9 8.68 -5.52 -5.48
N HIS A 10 8.15 -4.31 -5.36
CA HIS A 10 8.90 -3.13 -4.98
C HIS A 10 8.03 -2.33 -4.02
N LEU A 11 8.33 -2.44 -2.72
CA LEU A 11 7.78 -1.53 -1.72
C LEU A 11 8.46 -0.17 -1.91
N ARG A 12 7.94 0.61 -2.87
CA ARG A 12 8.44 1.95 -3.15
C ARG A 12 8.06 2.85 -2.00
N GLU A 13 9.05 3.32 -1.23
CA GLU A 13 8.82 4.27 -0.16
C GLU A 13 8.15 5.53 -0.72
N TYR A 14 7.03 5.91 -0.10
CA TYR A 14 6.31 7.12 -0.44
C TYR A 14 6.88 8.27 0.39
N SER A 15 7.48 9.24 -0.29
CA SER A 15 8.22 10.34 0.34
C SER A 15 7.39 11.57 0.66
N GLU A 16 6.16 11.65 0.16
CA GLU A 16 5.24 12.73 0.53
C GLU A 16 4.53 12.42 1.85
N GLU A 17 3.94 13.46 2.44
CA GLU A 17 3.17 13.33 3.66
C GLU A 17 1.91 12.49 3.43
N VAL A 18 1.77 11.42 4.22
CA VAL A 18 0.51 10.68 4.36
C VAL A 18 -0.12 11.15 5.65
N ASP A 19 -1.29 11.76 5.54
CA ASP A 19 -2.08 12.20 6.69
C ASP A 19 -2.93 11.05 7.24
N GLU A 20 -3.30 11.11 8.53
CA GLU A 20 -4.16 10.10 9.15
C GLU A 20 -5.53 9.97 8.43
N SER A 21 -6.05 11.06 7.84
CA SER A 21 -7.28 11.03 7.05
C SER A 21 -7.19 10.21 5.76
N MET A 22 -5.97 9.89 5.30
CA MET A 22 -5.75 9.03 4.14
C MET A 22 -5.84 7.54 4.49
N LEU A 23 -5.75 7.19 5.78
CA LEU A 23 -5.87 5.81 6.26
C LEU A 23 -7.34 5.38 6.24
N PHE A 24 -7.66 4.27 5.58
CA PHE A 24 -9.05 3.85 5.43
C PHE A 24 -9.34 2.44 5.93
N GLN A 25 -8.32 1.58 6.06
CA GLN A 25 -8.51 0.21 6.52
C GLN A 25 -7.27 -0.29 7.26
N GLU A 26 -7.43 -0.66 8.54
CA GLU A 26 -6.40 -1.39 9.29
C GLU A 26 -6.32 -2.82 8.73
N VAL A 27 -5.11 -3.32 8.54
CA VAL A 27 -4.85 -4.67 8.03
C VAL A 27 -3.75 -5.34 8.83
N THR A 28 -3.77 -6.66 8.88
CA THR A 28 -2.61 -7.46 9.26
C THR A 28 -1.69 -7.64 8.06
N LEU A 29 -0.44 -8.06 8.32
CA LEU A 29 0.51 -8.38 7.25
C LEU A 29 -0.01 -9.48 6.32
N ASP A 30 -0.67 -10.49 6.89
CA ASP A 30 -1.20 -11.62 6.11
C ASP A 30 -2.40 -11.19 5.25
N GLU A 31 -3.28 -10.34 5.77
CA GLU A 31 -4.38 -9.75 4.98
C GLU A 31 -3.85 -8.89 3.84
N TYR A 32 -2.84 -8.04 4.10
CA TYR A 32 -2.20 -7.24 3.07
C TYR A 32 -1.61 -8.11 1.96
N LEU A 33 -0.85 -9.15 2.33
CA LEU A 33 -0.23 -10.06 1.35
C LEU A 33 -1.29 -10.82 0.56
N ALA A 34 -2.38 -11.27 1.19
CA ALA A 34 -3.49 -11.92 0.49
C ALA A 34 -4.20 -10.98 -0.51
N LEU A 35 -4.30 -9.68 -0.20
CA LEU A 35 -4.84 -8.66 -1.11
C LEU A 35 -3.92 -8.40 -2.31
N GLN A 36 -2.60 -8.42 -2.11
CA GLN A 36 -1.62 -8.20 -3.18
C GLN A 36 -1.41 -9.43 -4.06
N TYR A 37 -1.44 -10.60 -3.45
CA TYR A 37 -1.23 -11.90 -4.04
C TYR A 37 -2.47 -12.79 -3.84
N PRO A 38 -3.60 -12.52 -4.52
CA PRO A 38 -4.73 -13.45 -4.52
C PRO A 38 -4.28 -14.85 -4.97
N THR A 39 -4.95 -15.90 -4.52
CA THR A 39 -4.50 -17.31 -4.64
C THR A 39 -4.10 -17.75 -6.07
N PHE A 40 -4.70 -17.17 -7.12
CA PHE A 40 -4.34 -17.43 -8.52
C PHE A 40 -3.05 -16.75 -9.00
N ARG A 41 -2.51 -15.81 -8.21
CA ARG A 41 -1.27 -15.05 -8.45
C ARG A 41 -0.16 -15.39 -7.46
N GLU A 42 -0.49 -15.81 -6.25
CA GLU A 42 0.48 -16.27 -5.25
C GLU A 42 1.30 -17.47 -5.75
N ALA A 43 0.64 -18.39 -6.47
CA ALA A 43 1.30 -19.52 -7.13
C ALA A 43 2.38 -19.12 -8.15
N ASN A 44 2.33 -17.89 -8.69
CA ASN A 44 3.26 -17.40 -9.70
C ASN A 44 4.40 -16.54 -9.13
N HIS A 45 4.27 -16.04 -7.88
CA HIS A 45 5.26 -15.14 -7.27
C HIS A 45 5.53 -15.40 -5.77
N PRO A 46 5.78 -16.65 -5.35
CA PRO A 46 5.97 -16.97 -3.93
C PRO A 46 7.21 -16.31 -3.32
N GLU A 47 8.28 -16.16 -4.11
CA GLU A 47 9.50 -15.48 -3.64
C GLU A 47 9.27 -13.99 -3.37
N GLN A 48 8.41 -13.36 -4.17
CA GLN A 48 8.13 -11.94 -4.04
C GLN A 48 7.33 -11.63 -2.78
N ALA A 49 6.29 -12.43 -2.51
CA ALA A 49 5.51 -12.32 -1.29
C ALA A 49 6.40 -12.52 -0.04
N ARG A 50 7.39 -13.42 -0.10
CA ARG A 50 8.35 -13.63 0.99
C ARG A 50 9.27 -12.42 1.20
N ILE A 51 9.77 -11.80 0.13
CA ILE A 51 10.62 -10.61 0.20
C ILE A 51 9.83 -9.44 0.81
N GLU A 52 8.64 -9.13 0.28
CA GLU A 52 7.80 -8.05 0.81
C GLU A 52 7.42 -8.29 2.27
N ARG A 53 7.09 -9.54 2.63
CA ARG A 53 6.86 -9.92 4.02
C ARG A 53 8.04 -9.56 4.90
N ALA A 54 9.25 -9.95 4.50
CA ALA A 54 10.47 -9.69 5.28
C ALA A 54 10.77 -8.20 5.40
N GLU A 55 10.59 -7.42 4.33
CA GLU A 55 10.78 -5.97 4.33
C GLU A 55 9.79 -5.27 5.26
N ILE A 56 8.51 -5.62 5.20
CA ILE A 56 7.49 -5.04 6.09
C ILE A 56 7.78 -5.43 7.54
N GLN A 57 8.12 -6.70 7.81
CA GLN A 57 8.47 -7.16 9.14
C GLN A 57 9.68 -6.40 9.71
N ALA A 58 10.72 -6.19 8.91
CA ALA A 58 11.90 -5.42 9.32
C ALA A 58 11.60 -3.95 9.59
N ALA A 59 10.59 -3.38 8.91
CA ALA A 59 10.15 -2.01 9.08
C ALA A 59 9.15 -1.81 10.25
N THR A 60 8.62 -2.90 10.81
CA THR A 60 7.64 -2.88 11.91
C THR A 60 8.26 -3.31 13.25
N MET A 61 7.76 -2.75 14.34
CA MET A 61 8.03 -3.16 15.70
C MET A 61 6.76 -3.66 16.38
N GLN A 62 6.90 -4.35 17.51
CA GLN A 62 5.75 -4.78 18.31
C GLN A 62 4.92 -3.56 18.74
N GLY A 63 3.62 -3.59 18.46
CA GLY A 63 2.69 -2.49 18.71
C GLY A 63 2.46 -1.56 17.52
N ASP A 64 3.21 -1.72 16.43
CA ASP A 64 2.91 -1.04 15.17
C ASP A 64 1.65 -1.62 14.53
N ARG A 65 0.92 -0.78 13.79
CA ARG A 65 -0.26 -1.21 13.02
C ARG A 65 -0.07 -0.88 11.56
N LEU A 66 -0.52 -1.78 10.70
CA LEU A 66 -0.49 -1.60 9.26
C LEU A 66 -1.85 -1.07 8.78
N TRP A 67 -1.81 -0.10 7.88
CA TRP A 67 -2.99 0.53 7.32
C TRP A 67 -2.89 0.62 5.81
N LEU A 68 -3.98 0.34 5.12
CA LEU A 68 -4.15 0.78 3.75
C LEU A 68 -4.45 2.28 3.75
N TRP A 69 -3.74 3.00 2.90
CA TRP A 69 -3.94 4.43 2.69
C TRP A 69 -4.26 4.70 1.24
N ARG A 70 -5.03 5.76 0.99
CA ARG A 70 -5.32 6.24 -0.36
C ARG A 70 -5.43 7.76 -0.39
N ARG A 71 -5.05 8.33 -1.53
CA ARG A 71 -5.22 9.74 -1.87
C ARG A 71 -5.98 9.81 -3.19
N ILE A 72 -7.01 10.65 -3.21
CA ILE A 72 -7.82 10.94 -4.39
C ILE A 72 -7.58 12.41 -4.73
N ASP A 73 -7.09 12.68 -5.93
CA ASP A 73 -6.91 14.02 -6.46
C ASP A 73 -7.97 14.29 -7.53
N GLU A 74 -9.01 15.02 -7.12
CA GLU A 74 -10.10 15.42 -8.00
C GLU A 74 -9.72 16.56 -8.97
N SER A 75 -8.59 17.24 -8.74
CA SER A 75 -8.12 18.35 -9.56
C SER A 75 -7.39 17.90 -10.82
N ASN A 76 -6.82 16.69 -10.78
CA ASN A 76 -6.13 16.07 -11.90
C ASN A 76 -7.06 15.09 -12.63
N ARG A 77 -7.92 15.63 -13.51
CA ARG A 77 -8.84 14.83 -14.35
C ARG A 77 -8.22 14.62 -15.72
N THR A 78 -7.54 13.50 -15.90
CA THR A 78 -6.94 13.10 -17.19
C THR A 78 -7.97 12.52 -18.17
N ASP A 79 -9.02 11.85 -17.68
CA ASP A 79 -10.09 11.26 -18.51
C ASP A 79 -11.52 11.47 -17.96
N GLY A 80 -11.69 12.37 -17.00
CA GLY A 80 -12.95 12.58 -16.27
C GLY A 80 -13.06 11.78 -14.98
N SER A 81 -12.14 10.83 -14.72
CA SER A 81 -11.93 10.23 -13.40
C SER A 81 -10.90 11.02 -12.58
N ALA A 82 -10.98 10.91 -11.26
CA ALA A 82 -9.98 11.47 -10.34
C ALA A 82 -8.76 10.57 -10.31
N SER A 83 -7.56 11.15 -10.20
CA SER A 83 -6.35 10.34 -9.99
C SER A 83 -6.39 9.75 -8.57
N GLU A 84 -6.22 8.43 -8.45
CA GLU A 84 -6.18 7.75 -7.15
C GLU A 84 -4.85 7.02 -6.99
N TRP A 85 -4.23 7.12 -5.82
CA TRP A 85 -3.07 6.28 -5.50
C TRP A 85 -3.04 5.94 -4.03
N GLY A 86 -2.31 4.90 -3.69
CA GLY A 86 -2.25 4.46 -2.31
C GLY A 86 -1.31 3.30 -2.10
N GLY A 87 -1.34 2.77 -0.88
CA GLY A 87 -0.49 1.66 -0.52
C GLY A 87 -0.63 1.27 0.93
N LEU A 88 0.50 0.90 1.52
CA LEU A 88 0.60 0.43 2.90
C LEU A 88 1.31 1.47 3.76
N ALA A 89 0.78 1.78 4.93
CA ALA A 89 1.37 2.64 5.92
C ALA A 89 1.58 1.88 7.23
N VAL A 90 2.66 2.21 7.93
CA VAL A 90 2.94 1.76 9.29
C VAL A 90 2.64 2.91 10.24
N THR A 91 1.86 2.63 11.27
CA THR A 91 1.55 3.58 12.33
C THR A 91 2.09 3.11 13.68
N ARG A 92 2.57 4.05 14.49
CA ARG A 92 3.05 3.83 15.86
C ARG A 92 2.51 4.92 16.77
N GLY A 93 1.75 4.53 17.79
CA GLY A 93 1.15 5.50 18.73
C GLY A 93 0.28 6.55 18.03
N GLY A 94 -0.48 6.14 17.01
CA GLY A 94 -1.34 7.01 16.19
C GLY A 94 -0.63 7.66 15.00
N LYS A 95 0.70 7.82 15.04
CA LYS A 95 1.44 8.53 13.99
C LYS A 95 1.89 7.60 12.88
N ILE A 96 1.79 8.05 11.64
CA ILE A 96 2.38 7.37 10.48
C ILE A 96 3.90 7.53 10.54
N ILE A 97 4.64 6.42 10.57
CA ILE A 97 6.11 6.40 10.63
C ILE A 97 6.76 6.01 9.31
N ARG A 98 6.01 5.37 8.42
CA ARG A 98 6.46 4.92 7.10
C ARG A 98 5.26 4.67 6.21
N ALA A 99 5.40 4.95 4.92
CA ALA A 99 4.42 4.60 3.91
C ALA A 99 5.10 4.08 2.64
N TRP A 100 4.45 3.15 1.98
CA TRP A 100 4.83 2.63 0.68
C TRP A 100 3.70 2.87 -0.32
N LEU A 101 4.07 3.23 -1.55
CA LEU A 101 3.18 3.33 -2.69
C LEU A 101 3.07 1.96 -3.35
N VAL A 102 1.85 1.45 -3.46
CA VAL A 102 1.59 0.09 -3.97
C VAL A 102 0.66 0.12 -5.18
N TRP A 103 -0.21 1.12 -5.32
CA TRP A 103 -1.01 1.31 -6.53
C TRP A 103 -1.16 2.77 -6.92
N MET A 104 -1.45 3.00 -8.20
CA MET A 104 -1.73 4.30 -8.80
C MET A 104 -2.69 4.11 -9.98
N GLU A 105 -3.69 4.97 -10.09
CA GLU A 105 -4.77 4.98 -11.09
C GLU A 105 -4.90 6.40 -11.67
N HIS A 106 -4.96 6.49 -13.01
CA HIS A 106 -4.96 7.73 -13.81
C HIS A 106 -6.04 7.73 -14.88
#